data_AF-A0A538GSJ8-F1
#
_entry.id   AF-A0A538GSJ8-F1
#
_cell.length_a   1.000
_cell.length_b   1.000
_cell.length_c   1.000
_cell.angle_alpha   90.00
_cell.angle_beta   90.00
_cell.angle_gamma   90.00
#
_symmetry.space_group_name_H-M   'P 1'
#
loop_
_entity.id
_entity.type
_entity.pdbx_description
1 polymer ?
#
loop_
_entity_poly.entity_id
_entity_poly.type
_entity_poly.pdbx_seq_one_letter_code
_entity_poly.pdbx_strand_id
1 'polypeptide(L)'
;MSKRVKIAGALAIALALVAATAVSVASARGRGRTTAAAAGTCELGNGIKHVIYVQFDNTHFRRDNPNVPSDLEQMPHLLNFIRGNGTLLTNDHTALISHTATGILTSLTGVYPDRMGQPVSNSFRYFKTDGTTRTGVSFAYWTAPLFDPAGSTTDTTPEMINENGKIAPAPWVPYTTGGCDFGAVATANTILENTAIDIPTVFGPGSPEAAEVASNPGQAFADFVGIGVHCARNSAICSTANNGRPDLLPDEPGGYNGYNGLFGAKNVDPVIKPGAAMTDLGGNVIQDASGHVGFPGFDGMEATVSLSWVAQMQEAGIPVTYAYISDAHDDHGTAGNIHFAFGPGEDGYIQQLQNYDLAFQRFFDRLAADGINKSNTLFVFTVDEGDHFVGDQPTPAGCDGVNVRCHYTRVGEINGDLRRMIKTQFDDNTLFSVHSDDAPTVYVNGTAAQPIRDRTDAIVRNLERESAQLSWLNPYTGAVQPGYNGVNGTGITRALADPVEEKTLHMVTADPFRTPTFTMFADPDW
;
A
#
# COMPACT_ATOMS: atom_id res chain seq x y z
N MET A 1 41.75 70.08 2.78
CA MET A 1 40.75 71.11 3.15
C MET A 1 39.63 70.41 3.93
N SER A 2 39.76 70.21 5.24
CA SER A 2 39.28 71.08 6.35
C SER A 2 37.76 71.36 6.25
N LYS A 3 36.89 70.89 7.15
CA LYS A 3 36.85 71.13 8.62
C LYS A 3 36.13 69.97 9.39
N ARG A 4 36.75 69.39 10.46
CA ARG A 4 36.49 69.56 11.94
C ARG A 4 35.10 69.04 12.41
N VAL A 5 34.91 67.94 13.18
CA VAL A 5 35.32 67.51 14.55
C VAL A 5 34.91 68.44 15.70
N LYS A 6 34.04 67.95 16.62
CA LYS A 6 34.09 67.93 18.12
C LYS A 6 33.07 66.86 18.62
N ILE A 7 33.41 65.78 19.36
CA ILE A 7 33.79 65.64 20.80
C ILE A 7 32.67 66.16 21.72
N ALA A 8 32.22 65.56 22.83
CA ALA A 8 32.26 64.24 23.48
C ALA A 8 31.41 64.40 24.76
N GLY A 9 30.89 63.31 25.33
CA GLY A 9 30.31 63.28 26.66
C GLY A 9 30.47 61.87 27.23
N ALA A 10 31.34 61.74 28.23
CA ALA A 10 31.76 60.50 28.87
C ALA A 10 31.42 60.52 30.38
N LEU A 11 31.64 59.35 31.02
CA LEU A 11 31.61 58.99 32.46
C LEU A 11 30.27 58.44 33.00
N ALA A 12 30.21 57.40 33.84
CA ALA A 12 31.17 56.39 34.30
C ALA A 12 30.49 55.38 35.26
N ILE A 13 30.86 54.09 35.14
CA ILE A 13 31.27 53.10 36.16
C ILE A 13 30.30 52.68 37.29
N ALA A 14 29.95 51.37 37.31
CA ALA A 14 30.26 50.39 38.37
C ALA A 14 29.69 48.98 38.01
N LEU A 15 30.51 48.03 37.55
CA LEU A 15 31.01 46.84 38.26
C LEU A 15 29.99 45.97 39.04
N ALA A 16 29.75 44.75 38.55
CA ALA A 16 29.78 43.52 39.34
C ALA A 16 29.94 42.27 38.43
N LEU A 17 31.03 41.53 38.62
CA LEU A 17 31.25 40.17 38.14
C LEU A 17 30.30 39.19 38.84
N VAL A 18 29.78 38.19 38.14
CA VAL A 18 29.87 36.77 38.54
C VAL A 18 29.93 35.91 37.27
N ALA A 19 31.02 35.19 37.12
CA ALA A 19 31.15 34.06 36.22
C ALA A 19 30.47 32.84 36.84
N ALA A 20 29.68 32.10 36.06
CA ALA A 20 29.27 30.74 36.38
C ALA A 20 29.44 29.87 35.14
N THR A 21 30.65 29.33 35.01
CA THR A 21 30.95 28.11 34.26
C THR A 21 30.16 26.96 34.88
N ALA A 22 29.16 26.43 34.17
CA ALA A 22 28.60 25.12 34.47
C ALA A 22 29.38 24.09 33.66
N VAL A 23 30.30 23.44 34.37
CA VAL A 23 30.94 22.19 33.97
C VAL A 23 29.86 21.11 33.98
N SER A 24 29.52 20.55 32.82
CA SER A 24 28.81 19.26 32.79
C SER A 24 29.85 18.15 32.80
N VAL A 25 30.26 17.76 34.02
CA VAL A 25 30.98 16.51 34.25
C VAL A 25 30.05 15.35 33.93
N ALA A 26 30.62 14.38 33.23
CA ALA A 26 30.03 13.11 32.83
C ALA A 26 29.05 12.49 33.83
N SER A 27 27.93 12.03 33.30
CA SER A 27 27.29 10.79 33.74
C SER A 27 26.99 9.95 32.51
N ALA A 28 28.07 9.53 31.83
CA ALA A 28 28.02 8.31 31.04
C ALA A 28 27.82 7.14 32.02
N ARG A 29 26.59 6.94 32.47
CA ARG A 29 26.16 5.63 32.95
C ARG A 29 26.21 4.74 31.72
N GLY A 30 27.30 3.99 31.60
CA GLY A 30 27.35 2.82 30.76
C GLY A 30 26.17 1.93 31.12
N ARG A 31 25.11 1.99 30.31
CA ARG A 31 24.19 0.87 30.18
C ARG A 31 24.97 -0.22 29.46
N GLY A 32 25.04 -1.37 30.12
CA GLY A 32 25.94 -2.44 29.81
C GLY A 32 25.90 -2.84 28.34
N ARG A 33 27.08 -3.26 27.87
CA ARG A 33 27.28 -4.49 27.11
C ARG A 33 25.95 -5.10 26.70
N THR A 34 25.57 -4.95 25.43
CA THR A 34 24.52 -5.75 24.80
C THR A 34 24.95 -7.21 24.94
N THR A 35 24.50 -7.84 26.02
CA THR A 35 24.36 -9.28 26.07
C THR A 35 23.48 -9.62 24.89
N ALA A 36 23.98 -10.43 23.96
CA ALA A 36 23.15 -11.07 22.96
C ALA A 36 21.89 -11.58 23.68
N ALA A 37 20.73 -11.03 23.31
CA ALA A 37 19.48 -11.45 23.89
C ALA A 37 19.39 -12.97 23.70
N ALA A 38 19.22 -13.70 24.80
CA ALA A 38 18.76 -15.08 24.73
C ALA A 38 17.47 -15.08 23.88
N ALA A 39 17.22 -16.16 23.12
CA ALA A 39 16.01 -16.32 22.31
C ALA A 39 14.78 -15.99 23.18
N GLY A 40 14.23 -14.80 22.99
CA GLY A 40 13.16 -14.27 23.83
C GLY A 40 11.88 -15.00 23.48
N THR A 41 11.15 -15.45 24.49
CA THR A 41 9.71 -15.68 24.36
C THR A 41 9.08 -14.39 23.82
N CYS A 42 8.23 -14.47 22.79
CA CYS A 42 7.53 -13.29 22.24
C CYS A 42 6.92 -12.45 23.38
N GLU A 43 7.38 -11.21 23.54
CA GLU A 43 6.93 -10.29 24.58
C GLU A 43 6.24 -9.09 23.95
N LEU A 44 4.92 -9.15 23.86
CA LEU A 44 4.08 -7.99 23.55
C LEU A 44 3.73 -7.24 24.85
N GLY A 45 3.72 -5.91 24.78
CA GLY A 45 3.50 -5.06 25.95
C GLY A 45 2.05 -5.09 26.47
N ASN A 46 1.85 -4.57 27.68
CA ASN A 46 0.52 -4.25 28.24
C ASN A 46 -0.48 -5.42 28.33
N GLY A 47 0.02 -6.66 28.49
CA GLY A 47 -0.83 -7.86 28.59
C GLY A 47 -1.39 -8.34 27.25
N ILE A 48 -1.00 -7.70 26.15
CA ILE A 48 -1.27 -8.17 24.79
C ILE A 48 -0.46 -9.44 24.54
N LYS A 49 -1.08 -10.38 23.86
CA LYS A 49 -0.48 -11.65 23.41
C LYS A 49 -0.58 -11.83 21.90
N HIS A 50 -1.51 -11.13 21.26
CA HIS A 50 -1.78 -11.23 19.84
C HIS A 50 -1.92 -9.83 19.22
N VAL A 51 -1.44 -9.67 18.00
CA VAL A 51 -1.72 -8.50 17.14
C VAL A 51 -2.37 -9.03 15.88
N ILE A 52 -3.58 -8.54 15.59
CA ILE A 52 -4.32 -8.85 14.36
C ILE A 52 -4.57 -7.52 13.66
N TYR A 53 -3.87 -7.31 12.56
CA TYR A 53 -3.98 -6.13 11.71
C TYR A 53 -4.70 -6.51 10.42
N VAL A 54 -5.83 -5.86 10.15
CA VAL A 54 -6.63 -6.08 8.97
C VAL A 54 -6.68 -4.78 8.17
N GLN A 55 -6.13 -4.88 6.98
CA GLN A 55 -6.09 -3.88 5.94
C GLN A 55 -7.24 -4.21 4.98
N PHE A 56 -8.22 -3.32 4.90
CA PHE A 56 -9.21 -3.40 3.85
C PHE A 56 -8.72 -2.67 2.63
N ASP A 57 -9.04 -3.23 1.47
CA ASP A 57 -9.14 -2.46 0.24
C ASP A 57 -10.42 -1.62 0.27
N ASN A 58 -10.27 -0.31 0.06
CA ASN A 58 -11.33 0.64 -0.27
C ASN A 58 -12.60 0.69 0.64
N THR A 59 -12.59 0.12 1.85
CA THR A 59 -13.79 0.06 2.71
C THR A 59 -14.19 1.41 3.31
N HIS A 60 -15.45 1.80 3.11
CA HIS A 60 -15.98 3.12 3.48
C HIS A 60 -16.77 3.15 4.80
N PHE A 61 -16.50 4.18 5.62
CA PHE A 61 -17.46 4.65 6.66
C PHE A 61 -18.27 5.85 6.21
N ARG A 62 -17.73 6.64 5.27
CA ARG A 62 -18.49 7.70 4.63
C ARG A 62 -19.49 7.05 3.68
N ARG A 63 -20.68 7.64 3.56
CA ARG A 63 -21.68 7.17 2.60
C ARG A 63 -21.45 7.84 1.25
N ASP A 64 -21.26 7.05 0.22
CA ASP A 64 -21.12 7.53 -1.16
C ASP A 64 -22.44 8.07 -1.69
N ASN A 65 -23.51 7.31 -1.48
CA ASN A 65 -24.88 7.78 -1.62
C ASN A 65 -25.45 8.06 -0.22
N PRO A 66 -25.88 9.31 0.10
CA PRO A 66 -26.33 9.65 1.46
C PRO A 66 -27.53 8.83 1.96
N ASN A 67 -28.32 8.24 1.04
CA ASN A 67 -29.47 7.41 1.38
C ASN A 67 -29.12 5.93 1.60
N VAL A 68 -27.93 5.48 1.20
CA VAL A 68 -27.46 4.09 1.37
C VAL A 68 -26.51 4.04 2.57
N PRO A 69 -26.66 3.06 3.48
CA PRO A 69 -25.68 2.89 4.57
C PRO A 69 -24.27 2.61 4.02
N SER A 70 -23.24 3.08 4.74
CA SER A 70 -21.83 2.81 4.41
C SER A 70 -21.46 1.34 4.62
N ASP A 71 -20.31 0.90 4.10
CA ASP A 71 -19.83 -0.49 4.22
C ASP A 71 -19.84 -0.98 5.67
N LEU A 72 -19.21 -0.20 6.56
CA LEU A 72 -19.15 -0.55 7.96
C LEU A 72 -20.52 -0.51 8.65
N GLU A 73 -21.46 0.34 8.23
CA GLU A 73 -22.84 0.29 8.75
C GLU A 73 -23.58 -0.98 8.31
N GLN A 74 -23.18 -1.57 7.19
CA GLN A 74 -23.70 -2.83 6.67
C GLN A 74 -22.92 -4.07 7.15
N MET A 75 -21.79 -3.86 7.83
CA MET A 75 -21.04 -4.88 8.58
C MET A 75 -21.18 -4.71 10.11
N PRO A 76 -22.38 -4.88 10.68
CA PRO A 76 -22.63 -4.61 12.09
C PRO A 76 -21.81 -5.47 13.06
N HIS A 77 -21.44 -6.71 12.74
CA HIS A 77 -20.57 -7.52 13.61
C HIS A 77 -19.19 -6.88 13.77
N LEU A 78 -18.59 -6.42 12.66
CA LEU A 78 -17.32 -5.68 12.68
C LEU A 78 -17.47 -4.33 13.37
N LEU A 79 -18.45 -3.51 12.97
CA LEU A 79 -18.64 -2.17 13.52
C LEU A 79 -18.91 -2.20 15.03
N ASN A 80 -19.77 -3.12 15.50
CA ASN A 80 -20.03 -3.31 16.91
C ASN A 80 -18.81 -3.89 17.64
N PHE A 81 -18.00 -4.72 16.97
CA PHE A 81 -16.76 -5.21 17.54
C PHE A 81 -15.79 -4.07 17.85
N ILE A 82 -15.54 -3.19 16.87
CA ILE A 82 -14.68 -2.00 16.99
C ILE A 82 -15.19 -1.09 18.10
N ARG A 83 -16.48 -0.71 18.06
CA ARG A 83 -17.06 0.25 19.02
C ARG A 83 -17.22 -0.32 20.44
N GLY A 84 -17.35 -1.63 20.57
CA GLY A 84 -17.62 -2.28 21.86
C GLY A 84 -16.43 -2.31 22.82
N ASN A 85 -15.19 -2.16 22.34
CA ASN A 85 -13.99 -2.13 23.20
C ASN A 85 -12.80 -1.38 22.55
N GLY A 86 -13.05 -0.50 21.59
CA GLY A 86 -12.04 0.17 20.80
C GLY A 86 -12.44 1.60 20.47
N THR A 87 -11.70 2.21 19.54
CA THR A 87 -11.96 3.55 19.02
C THR A 87 -12.10 3.46 17.51
N LEU A 88 -13.17 4.05 16.96
CA LEU A 88 -13.32 4.24 15.52
C LEU A 88 -12.91 5.67 15.18
N LEU A 89 -11.92 5.80 14.30
CA LEU A 89 -11.55 7.06 13.67
C LEU A 89 -12.19 7.09 12.28
N THR A 90 -12.90 8.18 11.97
CA THR A 90 -13.65 8.32 10.70
C THR A 90 -13.06 9.40 9.79
N ASN A 91 -11.92 9.97 10.20
CA ASN A 91 -11.19 11.00 9.46
C ASN A 91 -9.74 10.54 9.32
N ASP A 92 -9.61 9.32 8.79
CA ASP A 92 -8.34 8.77 8.34
C ASP A 92 -8.00 9.35 6.96
N HIS A 93 -6.71 9.52 6.69
CA HIS A 93 -6.21 10.04 5.42
C HIS A 93 -5.04 9.19 4.96
N THR A 94 -5.18 8.66 3.75
CA THR A 94 -4.21 7.78 3.10
C THR A 94 -3.09 8.60 2.45
N ALA A 95 -2.09 7.91 1.89
CA ALA A 95 -1.02 8.58 1.14
C ALA A 95 -1.56 9.24 -0.14
N LEU A 96 -0.82 10.20 -0.68
CA LEU A 96 -1.11 10.82 -1.97
C LEU A 96 -0.15 10.24 -3.02
N ILE A 97 -0.59 9.70 -4.15
CA ILE A 97 -1.99 9.50 -4.56
C ILE A 97 -2.55 8.26 -3.85
N SER A 98 -3.81 8.33 -3.41
CA SER A 98 -4.45 7.23 -2.68
C SER A 98 -4.65 6.04 -3.60
N HIS A 99 -3.98 4.94 -3.31
CA HIS A 99 -4.05 3.67 -4.03
C HIS A 99 -3.59 2.53 -3.11
N THR A 100 -4.09 1.33 -3.32
CA THR A 100 -3.84 0.08 -2.57
C THR A 100 -2.38 -0.01 -2.08
N ALA A 101 -1.40 -0.14 -2.97
CA ALA A 101 0.01 -0.36 -2.65
C ALA A 101 0.55 0.73 -1.72
N THR A 102 0.46 2.00 -2.12
CA THR A 102 0.99 3.11 -1.33
C THR A 102 0.25 3.33 -0.01
N GLY A 103 -1.05 3.05 0.02
CA GLY A 103 -1.89 3.11 1.21
C GLY A 103 -1.52 2.05 2.24
N ILE A 104 -1.45 0.79 1.80
CA ILE A 104 -0.98 -0.34 2.61
C ILE A 104 0.43 -0.04 3.12
N LEU A 105 1.38 0.24 2.22
CA LEU A 105 2.78 0.40 2.59
C LEU A 105 3.02 1.57 3.55
N THR A 106 2.29 2.68 3.41
CA THR A 106 2.36 3.79 4.37
C THR A 106 1.86 3.36 5.75
N SER A 107 0.79 2.57 5.78
CA SER A 107 0.22 2.05 7.03
C SER A 107 1.14 1.04 7.72
N LEU A 108 1.87 0.23 6.94
CA LEU A 108 2.84 -0.74 7.46
C LEU A 108 4.13 -0.08 7.95
N THR A 109 4.66 0.89 7.20
CA THR A 109 5.97 1.49 7.46
C THR A 109 5.92 2.72 8.35
N GLY A 110 4.77 3.41 8.41
CA GLY A 110 4.62 4.69 9.08
C GLY A 110 5.36 5.84 8.42
N VAL A 111 5.76 5.71 7.15
CA VAL A 111 6.41 6.77 6.36
C VAL A 111 5.71 6.99 5.03
N TYR A 112 5.89 8.17 4.46
CA TYR A 112 5.35 8.52 3.15
C TYR A 112 6.03 7.77 1.99
N PRO A 113 5.38 7.72 0.80
CA PRO A 113 5.89 6.99 -0.37
C PRO A 113 7.33 7.35 -0.79
N ASP A 114 7.71 8.62 -0.73
CA ASP A 114 9.09 9.09 -0.97
C ASP A 114 10.17 8.37 -0.15
N ARG A 115 9.84 7.92 1.06
CA ARG A 115 10.76 7.22 1.98
C ARG A 115 10.68 5.70 1.92
N MET A 116 9.91 5.17 0.99
CA MET A 116 9.79 3.73 0.77
C MET A 116 9.92 3.34 -0.71
N GLY A 117 10.27 4.28 -1.59
CA GLY A 117 10.72 3.98 -2.95
C GLY A 117 9.60 3.88 -3.98
N GLN A 118 8.36 4.02 -3.52
CA GLN A 118 7.16 4.03 -4.35
C GLN A 118 6.79 5.50 -4.57
N PRO A 119 6.98 6.07 -5.77
CA PRO A 119 6.72 7.50 -5.97
C PRO A 119 5.23 7.82 -5.85
N VAL A 120 4.37 6.94 -6.39
CA VAL A 120 2.92 7.08 -6.48
C VAL A 120 2.27 5.72 -6.75
N SER A 121 1.02 5.55 -6.30
CA SER A 121 0.05 4.58 -6.81
C SER A 121 0.46 3.08 -6.72
N ASN A 122 -0.40 2.21 -7.28
CA ASN A 122 -0.19 0.77 -7.49
C ASN A 122 0.90 0.47 -8.54
N SER A 123 1.11 1.40 -9.45
CA SER A 123 2.17 1.35 -10.42
C SER A 123 2.64 2.76 -10.79
N PHE A 124 3.72 2.84 -11.53
CA PHE A 124 4.29 4.11 -11.98
C PHE A 124 5.09 3.91 -13.25
N ARG A 125 5.62 4.99 -13.82
CA ARG A 125 6.64 4.89 -14.86
C ARG A 125 8.01 5.17 -14.27
N TYR A 126 9.03 4.55 -14.83
CA TYR A 126 10.40 4.91 -14.51
C TYR A 126 11.19 5.20 -15.79
N PHE A 127 12.12 6.13 -15.70
CA PHE A 127 13.01 6.51 -16.79
C PHE A 127 14.05 5.41 -17.04
N LYS A 128 14.45 5.26 -18.31
CA LYS A 128 15.65 4.54 -18.71
C LYS A 128 16.78 5.54 -18.99
N THR A 129 18.00 5.03 -19.03
CA THR A 129 19.19 5.82 -19.37
C THR A 129 19.18 6.37 -20.80
N ASP A 130 18.32 5.85 -21.69
CA ASP A 130 18.11 6.40 -23.04
C ASP A 130 17.10 7.58 -23.08
N GLY A 131 16.47 7.90 -21.95
CA GLY A 131 15.46 8.96 -21.80
C GLY A 131 14.03 8.55 -22.14
N THR A 132 13.78 7.30 -22.53
CA THR A 132 12.41 6.76 -22.62
C THR A 132 11.99 6.13 -21.30
N THR A 133 10.75 5.66 -21.17
CA THR A 133 10.23 5.12 -19.91
C THR A 133 9.76 3.67 -20.02
N ARG A 134 9.64 2.99 -18.87
CA ARG A 134 8.99 1.68 -18.70
C ARG A 134 8.05 1.70 -17.49
N THR A 135 7.26 0.65 -17.31
CA THR A 135 6.32 0.52 -16.19
C THR A 135 7.06 -0.13 -15.02
N GLY A 136 6.98 0.50 -13.85
CA GLY A 136 7.28 -0.11 -12.56
C GLY A 136 5.96 -0.44 -11.86
N VAL A 137 5.91 -1.54 -11.13
CA VAL A 137 4.74 -1.95 -10.35
C VAL A 137 5.17 -2.06 -8.89
N SER A 138 4.38 -1.49 -7.99
CA SER A 138 4.72 -1.38 -6.57
C SER A 138 4.62 -2.72 -5.82
N PHE A 139 4.06 -3.76 -6.46
CA PHE A 139 3.84 -5.10 -5.91
C PHE A 139 4.96 -6.08 -6.28
N ALA A 140 5.91 -6.24 -5.39
CA ALA A 140 6.98 -7.25 -5.42
C ALA A 140 7.54 -7.48 -4.02
N TYR A 141 8.23 -8.60 -3.80
CA TYR A 141 8.83 -8.84 -2.49
C TYR A 141 9.78 -7.71 -2.07
N TRP A 142 9.77 -7.36 -0.79
CA TRP A 142 10.47 -6.21 -0.20
C TRP A 142 11.89 -5.93 -0.74
N THR A 143 12.64 -6.99 -0.99
CA THR A 143 14.05 -6.93 -1.44
C THR A 143 14.27 -7.37 -2.87
N ALA A 144 13.22 -7.74 -3.61
CA ALA A 144 13.30 -8.03 -5.03
C ALA A 144 13.68 -6.76 -5.82
N PRO A 145 14.24 -6.89 -7.02
CA PRO A 145 14.41 -5.74 -7.92
C PRO A 145 13.06 -5.09 -8.26
N LEU A 146 13.05 -3.82 -8.70
CA LEU A 146 11.82 -3.17 -9.19
C LEU A 146 11.08 -4.05 -10.20
N PHE A 147 9.80 -4.36 -9.94
CA PHE A 147 9.01 -5.17 -10.85
C PHE A 147 8.64 -4.41 -12.12
N ASP A 148 8.96 -4.99 -13.28
CA ASP A 148 8.57 -4.49 -14.58
C ASP A 148 7.77 -5.56 -15.33
N PRO A 149 6.46 -5.38 -15.54
CA PRO A 149 5.61 -6.42 -16.13
C PRO A 149 5.90 -6.66 -17.62
N ALA A 150 6.64 -5.76 -18.28
CA ALA A 150 6.99 -5.90 -19.70
C ALA A 150 8.23 -6.79 -19.94
N GLY A 151 8.81 -7.39 -18.89
CA GLY A 151 9.91 -8.35 -18.99
C GLY A 151 11.03 -8.06 -18.00
N SER A 152 12.29 -8.30 -18.38
CA SER A 152 13.42 -7.98 -17.49
C SER A 152 13.46 -6.48 -17.19
N THR A 153 13.36 -6.10 -15.93
CA THR A 153 13.50 -4.71 -15.50
C THR A 153 14.85 -4.11 -15.91
N THR A 154 14.88 -2.81 -16.17
CA THR A 154 16.14 -2.06 -16.36
C THR A 154 16.58 -1.33 -15.10
N ASP A 155 15.70 -1.25 -14.10
CA ASP A 155 16.02 -0.79 -12.77
C ASP A 155 16.20 -2.01 -11.86
N THR A 156 17.43 -2.25 -11.42
CA THR A 156 17.77 -3.37 -10.53
C THR A 156 17.90 -2.93 -9.07
N THR A 157 17.45 -1.72 -8.73
CA THR A 157 17.34 -1.31 -7.33
C THR A 157 16.23 -2.12 -6.65
N PRO A 158 16.31 -2.31 -5.33
CA PRO A 158 15.25 -3.00 -4.58
C PRO A 158 13.89 -2.34 -4.78
N GLU A 159 12.80 -3.11 -4.70
CA GLU A 159 11.43 -2.63 -4.76
C GLU A 159 11.25 -1.53 -3.69
N MET A 160 11.60 -1.85 -2.45
CA MET A 160 11.50 -0.93 -1.32
C MET A 160 12.84 -0.25 -1.04
N ILE A 161 12.92 1.06 -1.32
CA ILE A 161 14.10 1.90 -1.02
C ILE A 161 13.77 3.06 -0.07
N ASN A 162 14.61 3.27 0.95
CA ASN A 162 14.48 4.41 1.84
C ASN A 162 15.08 5.71 1.27
N GLU A 163 14.98 6.80 2.03
CA GLU A 163 15.47 8.12 1.64
C GLU A 163 17.00 8.20 1.40
N ASN A 164 17.74 7.14 1.76
CA ASN A 164 19.17 7.01 1.56
C ASN A 164 19.53 6.08 0.38
N GLY A 165 18.55 5.61 -0.39
CA GLY A 165 18.74 4.65 -1.48
C GLY A 165 19.15 3.26 -1.02
N LYS A 166 18.82 2.90 0.23
CA LYS A 166 19.04 1.57 0.83
C LYS A 166 17.73 0.80 0.91
N ILE A 167 17.78 -0.51 1.09
CA ILE A 167 16.56 -1.28 1.36
C ILE A 167 15.83 -0.66 2.56
N ALA A 168 14.53 -0.41 2.40
CA ALA A 168 13.74 0.19 3.47
C ALA A 168 13.64 -0.75 4.69
N PRO A 169 13.62 -0.23 5.93
CA PRO A 169 13.38 -1.07 7.11
C PRO A 169 12.05 -1.80 7.01
N ALA A 170 12.06 -3.11 7.25
CA ALA A 170 10.88 -3.92 7.04
C ALA A 170 9.93 -3.94 8.25
N PRO A 171 8.60 -3.94 8.05
CA PRO A 171 7.61 -3.77 9.13
C PRO A 171 7.55 -4.96 10.11
N TRP A 172 8.05 -6.14 9.71
CA TRP A 172 8.09 -7.32 10.58
C TRP A 172 9.28 -7.33 11.54
N VAL A 173 10.34 -6.55 11.27
CA VAL A 173 11.61 -6.58 12.03
C VAL A 173 11.43 -6.26 13.51
N PRO A 174 10.65 -5.24 13.92
CA PRO A 174 10.42 -4.97 15.34
C PRO A 174 9.82 -6.17 16.09
N TYR A 175 8.98 -6.96 15.42
CA TYR A 175 8.37 -8.16 16.01
C TYR A 175 9.34 -9.34 16.07
N THR A 176 10.00 -9.67 14.97
CA THR A 176 10.90 -10.84 14.90
C THR A 176 12.15 -10.67 15.75
N THR A 177 12.69 -9.45 15.84
CA THR A 177 13.78 -9.13 16.77
C THR A 177 13.31 -9.14 18.24
N GLY A 178 12.03 -8.88 18.48
CA GLY A 178 11.35 -9.01 19.77
C GLY A 178 10.93 -10.44 20.14
N GLY A 179 11.26 -11.44 19.32
CA GLY A 179 10.96 -12.85 19.59
C GLY A 179 9.58 -13.33 19.12
N CYS A 180 8.85 -12.51 18.34
CA CYS A 180 7.53 -12.83 17.82
C CYS A 180 7.59 -13.20 16.33
N ASP A 181 7.01 -14.35 15.96
CA ASP A 181 6.77 -14.67 14.56
C ASP A 181 5.66 -13.75 14.01
N PHE A 182 5.82 -13.34 12.75
CA PHE A 182 4.95 -12.43 12.03
C PHE A 182 4.37 -13.13 10.79
N GLY A 183 3.06 -13.32 10.75
CA GLY A 183 2.34 -13.87 9.61
C GLY A 183 1.76 -12.77 8.73
N ALA A 184 1.83 -12.95 7.42
CA ALA A 184 1.30 -12.04 6.42
C ALA A 184 0.40 -12.78 5.43
N VAL A 185 -0.77 -12.21 5.19
CA VAL A 185 -1.81 -12.76 4.32
C VAL A 185 -2.18 -11.66 3.32
N ALA A 186 -1.74 -11.83 2.07
CA ALA A 186 -1.89 -10.91 0.95
C ALA A 186 -1.45 -9.46 1.26
N THR A 187 -0.55 -9.27 2.23
CA THR A 187 -0.13 -7.95 2.70
C THR A 187 1.06 -7.44 1.87
N ALA A 188 0.86 -6.33 1.16
CA ALA A 188 1.79 -5.80 0.14
C ALA A 188 3.27 -5.85 0.56
N ASN A 189 4.11 -6.35 -0.35
CA ASN A 189 5.57 -6.49 -0.27
C ASN A 189 6.13 -7.32 0.91
N THR A 190 5.30 -7.73 1.88
CA THR A 190 5.69 -8.66 2.97
C THR A 190 5.54 -10.12 2.59
N ILE A 191 4.93 -10.40 1.43
CA ILE A 191 4.81 -11.73 0.83
C ILE A 191 5.40 -11.69 -0.58
N LEU A 192 5.51 -12.85 -1.24
CA LEU A 192 5.83 -12.85 -2.67
C LEU A 192 4.56 -12.47 -3.43
N GLU A 193 4.66 -11.54 -4.36
CA GLU A 193 3.53 -10.95 -5.10
C GLU A 193 3.53 -11.40 -6.57
N ASN A 194 4.67 -11.88 -7.06
CA ASN A 194 4.81 -12.40 -8.40
C ASN A 194 5.78 -13.59 -8.46
N THR A 195 5.66 -14.42 -9.49
CA THR A 195 6.57 -15.56 -9.68
C THR A 195 7.82 -15.22 -10.50
N ALA A 196 7.83 -14.05 -11.14
CA ALA A 196 8.86 -13.67 -12.12
C ALA A 196 10.18 -13.25 -11.46
N ILE A 197 10.12 -12.42 -10.43
CA ILE A 197 11.29 -11.84 -9.76
C ILE A 197 11.37 -12.21 -8.27
N ASP A 198 10.26 -12.50 -7.61
CA ASP A 198 10.30 -12.80 -6.18
C ASP A 198 10.84 -14.21 -5.91
N ILE A 199 10.42 -15.20 -6.72
CA ILE A 199 10.93 -16.56 -6.66
C ILE A 199 12.46 -16.62 -6.79
N PRO A 200 13.08 -16.05 -7.85
CA PRO A 200 14.54 -16.04 -7.95
C PRO A 200 15.21 -15.18 -6.88
N THR A 201 14.53 -14.19 -6.30
CA THR A 201 15.07 -13.39 -5.19
C THR A 201 15.17 -14.20 -3.89
N VAL A 202 14.10 -14.91 -3.52
CA VAL A 202 14.00 -15.61 -2.22
C VAL A 202 14.57 -17.04 -2.29
N PHE A 203 14.27 -17.78 -3.35
CA PHE A 203 14.68 -19.19 -3.49
C PHE A 203 15.92 -19.37 -4.36
N GLY A 204 16.22 -18.39 -5.22
CA GLY A 204 17.30 -18.45 -6.21
C GLY A 204 16.81 -18.95 -7.57
N PRO A 205 17.38 -18.48 -8.70
CA PRO A 205 16.90 -18.79 -10.05
C PRO A 205 17.06 -20.26 -10.47
N GLY A 206 17.84 -21.05 -9.74
CA GLY A 206 18.04 -22.48 -9.98
C GLY A 206 17.32 -23.40 -8.99
N SER A 207 16.37 -22.86 -8.22
CA SER A 207 15.69 -23.60 -7.16
C SER A 207 14.58 -24.53 -7.71
N PRO A 208 14.12 -25.51 -6.91
CA PRO A 208 12.93 -26.30 -7.25
C PRO A 208 11.68 -25.44 -7.49
N GLU A 209 11.52 -24.36 -6.72
CA GLU A 209 10.42 -23.40 -6.86
C GLU A 209 10.48 -22.70 -8.24
N ALA A 210 11.68 -22.28 -8.68
CA ALA A 210 11.86 -21.73 -10.03
C ALA A 210 11.58 -22.76 -11.14
N ALA A 211 11.90 -24.03 -10.92
CA ALA A 211 11.56 -25.11 -11.86
C ALA A 211 10.05 -25.37 -11.95
N GLU A 212 9.33 -25.18 -10.85
CA GLU A 212 7.87 -25.25 -10.82
C GLU A 212 7.22 -24.09 -11.56
N VAL A 213 7.70 -22.85 -11.37
CA VAL A 213 7.25 -21.69 -12.18
C VAL A 213 7.38 -21.98 -13.67
N ALA A 214 8.48 -22.61 -14.10
CA ALA A 214 8.71 -22.93 -15.51
C ALA A 214 7.81 -24.06 -16.04
N SER A 215 7.37 -24.99 -15.19
CA SER A 215 6.65 -26.20 -15.62
C SER A 215 5.14 -26.14 -15.38
N ASN A 216 4.70 -25.42 -14.35
CA ASN A 216 3.31 -25.23 -13.99
C ASN A 216 3.09 -23.84 -13.35
N PRO A 217 3.14 -22.75 -14.15
CA PRO A 217 3.09 -21.39 -13.64
C PRO A 217 1.80 -21.06 -12.86
N GLY A 218 0.66 -21.66 -13.22
CA GLY A 218 -0.61 -21.46 -12.51
C GLY A 218 -0.57 -22.02 -11.09
N GLN A 219 -0.15 -23.28 -10.93
CA GLN A 219 0.04 -23.86 -9.61
C GLN A 219 1.16 -23.16 -8.83
N ALA A 220 2.25 -22.76 -9.49
CA ALA A 220 3.35 -22.05 -8.84
C ALA A 220 2.88 -20.72 -8.24
N PHE A 221 1.95 -20.02 -8.90
CA PHE A 221 1.35 -18.81 -8.35
C PHE A 221 0.55 -19.12 -7.08
N ALA A 222 -0.36 -20.09 -7.12
CA ALA A 222 -1.14 -20.52 -5.94
C ALA A 222 -0.25 -21.04 -4.80
N ASP A 223 0.87 -21.67 -5.12
CA ASP A 223 1.78 -22.28 -4.15
C ASP A 223 2.66 -21.25 -3.43
N PHE A 224 3.13 -20.22 -4.13
CA PHE A 224 4.22 -19.36 -3.65
C PHE A 224 3.86 -17.90 -3.39
N VAL A 225 2.77 -17.40 -3.97
CA VAL A 225 2.35 -16.00 -3.85
C VAL A 225 1.39 -15.83 -2.67
N GLY A 226 1.34 -14.62 -2.11
CA GLY A 226 0.23 -14.16 -1.28
C GLY A 226 0.29 -14.55 0.20
N ILE A 227 1.04 -15.57 0.61
CA ILE A 227 1.09 -16.02 2.01
C ILE A 227 2.54 -16.07 2.50
N GLY A 228 2.81 -15.61 3.72
CA GLY A 228 4.17 -15.67 4.28
C GLY A 228 4.22 -15.62 5.80
N VAL A 229 5.34 -16.08 6.36
CA VAL A 229 5.66 -15.96 7.79
C VAL A 229 7.12 -15.54 7.92
N HIS A 230 7.37 -14.40 8.55
CA HIS A 230 8.70 -13.96 8.96
C HIS A 230 8.92 -14.35 10.42
N CYS A 231 9.91 -15.19 10.69
CA CYS A 231 10.06 -15.74 12.03
C CYS A 231 11.11 -14.99 12.86
N ALA A 232 10.85 -14.97 14.16
CA ALA A 232 11.87 -14.72 15.17
C ALA A 232 13.03 -15.73 15.05
N ARG A 233 14.19 -15.30 15.55
CA ARG A 233 15.41 -16.10 15.46
C ARG A 233 15.24 -17.45 16.14
N ASN A 234 15.57 -18.52 15.42
CA ASN A 234 15.43 -19.91 15.87
C ASN A 234 14.00 -20.39 16.10
N SER A 235 12.97 -19.71 15.58
CA SER A 235 11.61 -20.27 15.60
C SER A 235 11.59 -21.61 14.88
N ALA A 236 10.91 -22.59 15.48
CA ALA A 236 10.68 -23.89 14.86
C ALA A 236 9.77 -23.78 13.63
N ILE A 237 8.91 -22.75 13.56
CA ILE A 237 7.99 -22.50 12.45
C ILE A 237 8.78 -22.37 11.14
N CYS A 238 9.72 -21.43 11.07
CA CYS A 238 10.57 -21.25 9.88
C CYS A 238 11.88 -22.07 9.93
N SER A 239 11.83 -23.28 10.49
CA SER A 239 12.97 -24.19 10.48
C SER A 239 13.25 -24.74 9.09
N THR A 240 14.48 -25.19 8.82
CA THR A 240 14.83 -25.83 7.54
C THR A 240 13.97 -27.07 7.25
N ALA A 241 13.51 -27.79 8.29
CA ALA A 241 12.63 -28.94 8.13
C ALA A 241 11.24 -28.55 7.57
N ASN A 242 10.81 -27.31 7.82
CA ASN A 242 9.59 -26.73 7.28
C ASN A 242 9.82 -25.95 5.99
N ASN A 243 10.95 -26.16 5.32
CA ASN A 243 11.38 -25.40 4.14
C ASN A 243 11.68 -23.91 4.39
N GLY A 244 11.99 -23.52 5.62
CA GLY A 244 12.43 -22.16 5.96
C GLY A 244 13.60 -21.69 5.09
N ARG A 245 13.52 -20.43 4.61
CA ARG A 245 14.55 -19.76 3.82
C ARG A 245 15.12 -18.56 4.58
N PRO A 246 16.40 -18.19 4.37
CA PRO A 246 16.93 -16.96 4.93
C PRO A 246 16.06 -15.76 4.57
N ASP A 247 15.62 -15.02 5.58
CA ASP A 247 14.90 -13.75 5.40
C ASP A 247 15.94 -12.62 5.42
N LEU A 248 16.26 -12.09 4.24
CA LEU A 248 17.42 -11.24 4.02
C LEU A 248 17.04 -9.76 3.96
N LEU A 249 17.52 -8.99 4.93
CA LEU A 249 17.44 -7.52 4.96
C LEU A 249 18.85 -6.94 5.23
N PRO A 250 19.73 -6.87 4.21
CA PRO A 250 21.14 -6.54 4.41
C PRO A 250 21.41 -5.09 4.84
N ASP A 251 20.49 -4.16 4.55
CA ASP A 251 20.60 -2.76 4.97
C ASP A 251 19.77 -2.47 6.25
N GLU A 252 19.18 -3.47 6.91
CA GLU A 252 18.35 -3.27 8.10
C GLU A 252 19.15 -2.60 9.23
N PRO A 253 18.67 -1.47 9.80
CA PRO A 253 19.32 -0.83 10.93
C PRO A 253 19.49 -1.78 12.12
N GLY A 254 20.74 -1.94 12.59
CA GLY A 254 21.06 -2.88 13.68
C GLY A 254 21.28 -4.33 13.23
N GLY A 255 21.02 -4.65 11.97
CA GLY A 255 21.31 -5.91 11.30
C GLY A 255 20.25 -6.99 11.49
N TYR A 256 20.04 -7.78 10.43
CA TYR A 256 18.99 -8.81 10.37
C TYR A 256 19.52 -10.19 9.92
N ASN A 257 20.69 -10.58 10.42
CA ASN A 257 21.31 -11.85 10.05
C ASN A 257 20.79 -13.02 10.89
N GLY A 258 20.47 -14.15 10.23
CA GLY A 258 20.08 -15.41 10.88
C GLY A 258 18.59 -15.53 11.21
N TYR A 259 17.75 -14.72 10.58
CA TYR A 259 16.29 -14.87 10.57
C TYR A 259 15.88 -15.68 9.33
N ASN A 260 14.77 -16.40 9.44
CA ASN A 260 14.21 -17.18 8.35
C ASN A 260 12.74 -16.82 8.15
N GLY A 261 12.24 -17.05 6.93
CA GLY A 261 10.83 -16.98 6.59
C GLY A 261 10.32 -18.25 5.92
N LEU A 262 8.99 -18.38 5.91
CA LEU A 262 8.23 -19.29 5.05
C LEU A 262 7.48 -18.45 4.02
N PHE A 263 7.49 -18.87 2.77
CA PHE A 263 6.89 -18.11 1.67
C PHE A 263 6.01 -19.02 0.82
N GLY A 264 4.77 -18.61 0.58
CA GLY A 264 3.76 -19.36 -0.14
C GLY A 264 2.91 -20.28 0.73
N ALA A 265 1.66 -20.47 0.32
CA ALA A 265 0.73 -21.45 0.90
C ALA A 265 1.37 -22.85 0.96
N LYS A 266 2.15 -23.24 -0.05
CA LYS A 266 2.85 -24.53 -0.12
C LYS A 266 3.76 -24.79 1.09
N ASN A 267 4.40 -23.74 1.62
CA ASN A 267 5.34 -23.84 2.72
C ASN A 267 4.72 -23.47 4.08
N VAL A 268 3.71 -22.59 4.08
CA VAL A 268 3.04 -22.12 5.29
C VAL A 268 1.96 -23.10 5.76
N ASP A 269 1.08 -23.54 4.87
CA ASP A 269 -0.09 -24.35 5.22
C ASP A 269 0.26 -25.66 5.94
N PRO A 270 1.30 -26.43 5.54
CA PRO A 270 1.67 -27.65 6.26
C PRO A 270 2.09 -27.43 7.71
N VAL A 271 2.51 -26.21 8.07
CA VAL A 271 2.94 -25.85 9.43
C VAL A 271 1.75 -25.43 10.28
N ILE A 272 0.83 -24.65 9.73
CA ILE A 272 -0.30 -24.09 10.49
C ILE A 272 -1.54 -25.00 10.48
N LYS A 273 -1.69 -25.86 9.47
CA LYS A 273 -2.79 -26.81 9.31
C LYS A 273 -2.30 -28.17 8.79
N PRO A 274 -1.55 -28.93 9.62
CA PRO A 274 -0.90 -30.15 9.17
C PRO A 274 -1.91 -31.21 8.69
N GLY A 275 -1.67 -31.74 7.49
CA GLY A 275 -2.43 -32.88 6.95
C GLY A 275 -3.79 -32.53 6.33
N ALA A 276 -4.12 -31.25 6.14
CA ALA A 276 -5.32 -30.81 5.46
C ALA A 276 -5.05 -29.59 4.57
N ALA A 277 -5.80 -29.46 3.48
CA ALA A 277 -5.79 -28.24 2.68
C ALA A 277 -6.37 -27.06 3.48
N MET A 278 -5.91 -25.85 3.20
CA MET A 278 -6.54 -24.65 3.73
C MET A 278 -7.96 -24.50 3.22
N THR A 279 -8.83 -24.00 4.10
CA THR A 279 -10.24 -23.80 3.82
C THR A 279 -10.63 -22.41 4.27
N ASP A 280 -11.59 -21.79 3.59
CA ASP A 280 -12.20 -20.53 4.03
C ASP A 280 -12.95 -20.72 5.38
N LEU A 281 -13.48 -19.62 5.94
CA LEU A 281 -14.32 -19.66 7.14
C LEU A 281 -15.69 -20.37 6.93
N GLY A 282 -16.05 -20.73 5.70
CA GLY A 282 -17.19 -21.57 5.36
C GLY A 282 -16.88 -23.07 5.29
N GLY A 283 -15.59 -23.45 5.33
CA GLY A 283 -15.13 -24.83 5.19
C GLY A 283 -14.88 -25.27 3.74
N ASN A 284 -14.92 -24.38 2.76
CA ASN A 284 -14.58 -24.68 1.37
C ASN A 284 -13.07 -24.65 1.17
N VAL A 285 -12.51 -25.57 0.38
CA VAL A 285 -11.08 -25.55 0.03
C VAL A 285 -10.76 -24.26 -0.74
N ILE A 286 -9.71 -23.56 -0.31
CA ILE A 286 -9.25 -22.34 -0.99
C ILE A 286 -8.45 -22.75 -2.22
N GLN A 287 -8.83 -22.20 -3.36
CA GLN A 287 -8.24 -22.46 -4.66
C GLN A 287 -8.55 -21.30 -5.62
N ASP A 288 -7.72 -21.11 -6.64
CA ASP A 288 -7.99 -20.13 -7.69
C ASP A 288 -9.16 -20.54 -8.61
N ALA A 289 -9.54 -19.65 -9.53
CA ALA A 289 -10.62 -19.89 -10.49
C ALA A 289 -10.37 -21.08 -11.44
N SER A 290 -9.13 -21.54 -11.57
CA SER A 290 -8.73 -22.70 -12.37
C SER A 290 -8.63 -24.00 -11.56
N GLY A 291 -8.87 -23.95 -10.25
CA GLY A 291 -8.83 -25.10 -9.34
C GLY A 291 -7.43 -25.43 -8.80
N HIS A 292 -6.46 -24.51 -8.89
CA HIS A 292 -5.18 -24.69 -8.21
C HIS A 292 -5.37 -24.40 -6.71
N VAL A 293 -5.17 -25.43 -5.87
CA VAL A 293 -5.28 -25.30 -4.41
C VAL A 293 -4.12 -24.46 -3.89
N GLY A 294 -4.41 -23.48 -3.04
CA GLY A 294 -3.42 -22.52 -2.52
C GLY A 294 -3.98 -21.10 -2.48
N PHE A 295 -3.12 -20.11 -2.65
CA PHE A 295 -3.49 -18.71 -2.77
C PHE A 295 -4.39 -18.49 -4.00
N PRO A 296 -5.59 -17.89 -3.85
CA PRO A 296 -6.57 -17.81 -4.92
C PRO A 296 -6.34 -16.65 -5.90
N GLY A 297 -5.36 -15.77 -5.64
CA GLY A 297 -5.24 -14.45 -6.27
C GLY A 297 -5.59 -13.34 -5.29
N PHE A 298 -5.09 -12.12 -5.53
CA PHE A 298 -5.32 -10.98 -4.64
C PHE A 298 -6.79 -10.59 -4.59
N ASP A 299 -7.47 -10.55 -5.74
CA ASP A 299 -8.90 -10.24 -5.82
C ASP A 299 -9.76 -11.34 -5.16
N GLY A 300 -9.24 -12.58 -5.11
CA GLY A 300 -9.89 -13.69 -4.39
C GLY A 300 -9.77 -13.64 -2.87
N MET A 301 -9.19 -12.59 -2.29
CA MET A 301 -8.98 -12.43 -0.84
C MET A 301 -10.19 -11.83 -0.12
N GLU A 302 -11.37 -12.41 -0.37
CA GLU A 302 -12.60 -12.12 0.36
C GLU A 302 -12.40 -12.35 1.88
N ALA A 303 -13.23 -11.71 2.71
CA ALA A 303 -13.09 -11.78 4.17
C ALA A 303 -13.05 -13.22 4.73
N THR A 304 -13.81 -14.17 4.14
CA THR A 304 -13.80 -15.58 4.57
C THR A 304 -12.47 -16.29 4.29
N VAL A 305 -11.73 -15.85 3.28
CA VAL A 305 -10.47 -16.42 2.82
C VAL A 305 -9.35 -15.89 3.71
N SER A 306 -9.14 -14.57 3.74
CA SER A 306 -8.04 -13.94 4.48
C SER A 306 -8.11 -14.22 5.97
N LEU A 307 -9.28 -14.06 6.57
CA LEU A 307 -9.46 -14.26 8.02
C LEU A 307 -9.30 -15.73 8.43
N SER A 308 -9.44 -16.68 7.50
CA SER A 308 -9.17 -18.10 7.81
C SER A 308 -7.69 -18.37 7.98
N TRP A 309 -6.83 -17.81 7.11
CA TRP A 309 -5.37 -17.89 7.30
C TRP A 309 -4.93 -17.18 8.56
N VAL A 310 -5.46 -15.98 8.85
CA VAL A 310 -5.18 -15.25 10.09
C VAL A 310 -5.50 -16.08 11.32
N ALA A 311 -6.71 -16.64 11.40
CA ALA A 311 -7.10 -17.48 12.53
C ALA A 311 -6.17 -18.69 12.67
N GLN A 312 -5.87 -19.36 11.55
CA GLN A 312 -5.02 -20.54 11.57
C GLN A 312 -3.57 -20.24 11.99
N MET A 313 -3.01 -19.10 11.56
CA MET A 313 -1.69 -18.64 11.99
C MET A 313 -1.67 -18.34 13.50
N GLN A 314 -2.68 -17.64 14.00
CA GLN A 314 -2.81 -17.31 15.43
C GLN A 314 -2.91 -18.58 16.30
N GLU A 315 -3.72 -19.55 15.88
CA GLU A 315 -3.87 -20.86 16.52
C GLU A 315 -2.57 -21.69 16.48
N ALA A 316 -1.77 -21.54 15.43
CA ALA A 316 -0.48 -22.21 15.26
C ALA A 316 0.66 -21.53 16.05
N GLY A 317 0.38 -20.47 16.81
CA GLY A 317 1.37 -19.79 17.65
C GLY A 317 2.17 -18.72 16.93
N ILE A 318 1.64 -18.15 15.84
CA ILE A 318 2.16 -16.93 15.19
C ILE A 318 1.36 -15.75 15.77
N PRO A 319 1.91 -15.02 16.76
CA PRO A 319 1.14 -14.06 17.56
C PRO A 319 0.84 -12.75 16.82
N VAL A 320 1.59 -12.42 15.78
CA VAL A 320 1.38 -11.19 14.99
C VAL A 320 0.95 -11.58 13.59
N THR A 321 -0.19 -11.10 13.14
CA THR A 321 -0.76 -11.44 11.83
C THR A 321 -1.33 -10.20 11.16
N TYR A 322 -0.95 -10.02 9.90
CA TYR A 322 -1.40 -8.94 9.04
C TYR A 322 -2.17 -9.57 7.87
N ALA A 323 -3.30 -8.98 7.51
CA ALA A 323 -4.13 -9.46 6.41
C ALA A 323 -4.68 -8.32 5.58
N TYR A 324 -4.73 -8.56 4.28
CA TYR A 324 -5.49 -7.80 3.31
C TYR A 324 -6.86 -8.46 3.07
N ILE A 325 -7.90 -7.66 2.82
CA ILE A 325 -9.23 -8.11 2.40
C ILE A 325 -9.63 -7.30 1.17
N SER A 326 -10.00 -7.98 0.08
CA SER A 326 -10.44 -7.36 -1.18
C SER A 326 -11.61 -6.41 -0.99
N ASP A 327 -11.71 -5.43 -1.89
CA ASP A 327 -12.74 -4.40 -1.86
C ASP A 327 -14.13 -5.04 -1.94
N ALA A 328 -15.14 -4.35 -1.43
CA ALA A 328 -16.52 -4.85 -1.46
C ALA A 328 -17.30 -4.35 -2.69
N HIS A 329 -16.66 -3.51 -3.49
CA HIS A 329 -17.25 -2.64 -4.49
C HIS A 329 -17.24 -3.30 -5.86
N ASP A 330 -16.37 -4.26 -6.11
CA ASP A 330 -16.32 -5.07 -7.32
C ASP A 330 -17.07 -6.40 -7.18
N ASP A 331 -17.61 -6.89 -8.30
CA ASP A 331 -17.96 -8.30 -8.43
C ASP A 331 -16.68 -9.11 -8.66
N HIS A 332 -16.32 -9.95 -7.69
CA HIS A 332 -15.14 -10.82 -7.75
C HIS A 332 -15.44 -12.20 -8.39
N GLY A 333 -16.71 -12.51 -8.67
CA GLY A 333 -17.14 -13.81 -9.20
C GLY A 333 -16.65 -15.01 -8.36
N THR A 334 -15.86 -15.89 -8.99
CA THR A 334 -15.19 -17.02 -8.33
C THR A 334 -13.68 -16.75 -8.30
N ALA A 335 -13.17 -16.38 -7.12
CA ALA A 335 -11.74 -16.09 -6.92
C ALA A 335 -11.20 -14.99 -7.86
N GLY A 336 -11.92 -13.87 -7.96
CA GLY A 336 -11.48 -12.70 -8.72
C GLY A 336 -11.48 -12.90 -10.24
N ASN A 337 -12.37 -13.72 -10.79
CA ASN A 337 -12.32 -14.05 -12.23
C ASN A 337 -13.13 -13.11 -13.13
N ILE A 338 -13.89 -12.20 -12.53
CA ILE A 338 -14.61 -11.10 -13.17
C ILE A 338 -14.30 -9.83 -12.36
N HIS A 339 -14.39 -8.67 -13.02
CA HIS A 339 -14.25 -7.36 -12.39
C HIS A 339 -15.23 -6.40 -13.05
N PHE A 340 -16.21 -5.95 -12.27
CA PHE A 340 -16.96 -4.74 -12.59
C PHE A 340 -17.42 -4.08 -11.29
N ALA A 341 -17.34 -2.75 -11.27
CA ALA A 341 -17.73 -1.97 -10.12
C ALA A 341 -19.25 -1.92 -9.95
N PHE A 342 -19.70 -2.18 -8.73
CA PHE A 342 -21.05 -1.92 -8.26
C PHE A 342 -21.23 -0.45 -7.86
N GLY A 343 -22.45 0.05 -8.04
CA GLY A 343 -22.87 1.29 -7.42
C GLY A 343 -23.41 1.10 -5.99
N PRO A 344 -23.35 2.12 -5.12
CA PRO A 344 -23.89 2.06 -3.76
C PRO A 344 -25.36 1.64 -3.75
N GLY A 345 -25.68 0.58 -3.01
CA GLY A 345 -27.06 0.09 -2.88
C GLY A 345 -27.46 -0.98 -3.90
N GLU A 346 -26.56 -1.37 -4.81
CA GLU A 346 -26.81 -2.48 -5.74
C GLU A 346 -26.78 -3.84 -5.03
N ASP A 347 -27.58 -4.79 -5.55
CA ASP A 347 -27.83 -6.06 -4.85
C ASP A 347 -26.56 -6.88 -4.59
N GLY A 348 -25.63 -6.93 -5.57
CA GLY A 348 -24.36 -7.65 -5.45
C GLY A 348 -23.46 -7.07 -4.35
N TYR A 349 -23.28 -5.75 -4.34
CA TYR A 349 -22.53 -5.04 -3.30
C TYR A 349 -23.11 -5.26 -1.90
N ILE A 350 -24.44 -5.13 -1.73
CA ILE A 350 -25.07 -5.37 -0.42
C ILE A 350 -24.90 -6.84 0.00
N GLN A 351 -25.02 -7.80 -0.93
CA GLN A 351 -24.81 -9.21 -0.64
C GLN A 351 -23.36 -9.49 -0.22
N GLN A 352 -22.39 -8.82 -0.85
CA GLN A 352 -20.98 -8.98 -0.53
C GLN A 352 -20.65 -8.45 0.87
N LEU A 353 -21.14 -7.26 1.22
CA LEU A 353 -21.00 -6.71 2.58
C LEU A 353 -21.65 -7.61 3.65
N GLN A 354 -22.80 -8.21 3.35
CA GLN A 354 -23.43 -9.19 4.25
C GLN A 354 -22.58 -10.45 4.42
N ASN A 355 -21.92 -10.91 3.36
CA ASN A 355 -21.00 -12.05 3.44
C ASN A 355 -19.76 -11.70 4.28
N TYR A 356 -19.21 -10.50 4.11
CA TYR A 356 -18.07 -10.01 4.90
C TYR A 356 -18.46 -9.88 6.38
N ASP A 357 -19.64 -9.32 6.68
CA ASP A 357 -20.15 -9.23 8.05
C ASP A 357 -20.25 -10.60 8.74
N LEU A 358 -20.79 -11.60 8.02
CA LEU A 358 -20.89 -12.97 8.51
C LEU A 358 -19.50 -13.61 8.69
N ALA A 359 -18.55 -13.30 7.80
CA ALA A 359 -17.17 -13.74 7.94
C ALA A 359 -16.54 -13.20 9.23
N PHE A 360 -16.74 -11.91 9.54
CA PHE A 360 -16.29 -11.31 10.79
C PHE A 360 -16.92 -11.95 12.02
N GLN A 361 -18.22 -12.24 11.99
CA GLN A 361 -18.87 -12.98 13.07
C GLN A 361 -18.18 -14.33 13.30
N ARG A 362 -18.02 -15.15 12.26
CA ARG A 362 -17.38 -16.46 12.33
C ARG A 362 -15.94 -16.38 12.82
N PHE A 363 -15.19 -15.38 12.35
CA PHE A 363 -13.82 -15.13 12.74
C PHE A 363 -13.70 -14.83 14.24
N PHE A 364 -14.52 -13.91 14.75
CA PHE A 364 -14.49 -13.55 16.17
C PHE A 364 -14.93 -14.71 17.06
N ASP A 365 -15.95 -15.47 16.65
CA ASP A 365 -16.42 -16.65 17.38
C ASP A 365 -15.33 -17.74 17.42
N ARG A 366 -14.64 -17.98 16.29
CA ARG A 366 -13.52 -18.94 16.19
C ARG A 366 -12.37 -18.54 17.11
N LEU A 367 -11.87 -17.31 17.00
CA LEU A 367 -10.78 -16.83 17.86
C LEU A 367 -11.15 -16.89 19.35
N ALA A 368 -12.38 -16.49 19.70
CA ALA A 368 -12.83 -16.50 21.08
C ALA A 368 -12.90 -17.93 21.66
N ALA A 369 -13.20 -18.94 20.85
CA ALA A 369 -13.19 -20.35 21.25
C ALA A 369 -11.79 -20.81 21.70
N ASP A 370 -10.73 -20.26 21.11
CA ASP A 370 -9.33 -20.51 21.48
C ASP A 370 -8.78 -19.50 22.51
N GLY A 371 -9.65 -18.65 23.06
CA GLY A 371 -9.28 -17.65 24.06
C GLY A 371 -8.54 -16.44 23.51
N ILE A 372 -8.54 -16.24 22.19
CA ILE A 372 -8.00 -15.06 21.50
C ILE A 372 -9.14 -14.06 21.35
N ASN A 373 -9.11 -12.97 22.11
CA ASN A 373 -10.22 -12.01 22.13
C ASN A 373 -9.76 -10.62 22.57
N LYS A 374 -10.73 -9.71 22.72
CA LYS A 374 -10.49 -8.29 23.07
C LYS A 374 -9.75 -8.06 24.40
N SER A 375 -9.61 -9.07 25.27
CA SER A 375 -8.89 -8.95 26.55
C SER A 375 -7.38 -9.16 26.43
N ASN A 376 -6.90 -9.77 25.34
CA ASN A 376 -5.49 -10.13 25.15
C ASN A 376 -4.97 -9.87 23.73
N THR A 377 -5.78 -9.29 22.86
CA THR A 377 -5.45 -9.09 21.44
C THR A 377 -5.62 -7.62 21.07
N LEU A 378 -4.59 -7.06 20.43
CA LEU A 378 -4.70 -5.79 19.74
C LEU A 378 -5.26 -6.05 18.34
N PHE A 379 -6.50 -5.63 18.11
CA PHE A 379 -7.09 -5.61 16.77
C PHE A 379 -6.92 -4.22 16.16
N VAL A 380 -6.41 -4.17 14.93
CA VAL A 380 -6.34 -2.96 14.11
C VAL A 380 -7.12 -3.24 12.84
N PHE A 381 -8.08 -2.38 12.52
CA PHE A 381 -8.81 -2.40 11.26
C PHE A 381 -8.61 -1.04 10.62
N THR A 382 -8.12 -1.04 9.38
CA THR A 382 -7.88 0.19 8.62
C THR A 382 -8.13 -0.06 7.15
N VAL A 383 -8.10 1.01 6.36
CA VAL A 383 -8.23 0.98 4.90
C VAL A 383 -6.96 1.57 4.27
N ASP A 384 -6.66 1.21 3.04
CA ASP A 384 -5.51 1.68 2.25
C ASP A 384 -5.87 2.87 1.35
N GLU A 385 -7.11 2.91 0.88
CA GLU A 385 -7.66 3.95 0.04
C GLU A 385 -9.11 4.30 0.39
N GLY A 386 -9.74 5.09 -0.47
CA GLY A 386 -11.12 5.53 -0.30
C GLY A 386 -11.58 6.23 -1.56
N ASP A 387 -12.18 5.45 -2.45
CA ASP A 387 -12.58 5.85 -3.78
C ASP A 387 -13.76 6.81 -3.75
N HIS A 388 -13.81 7.60 -4.82
CA HIS A 388 -14.95 8.44 -5.11
C HIS A 388 -15.91 7.70 -6.04
N PHE A 389 -17.16 7.51 -5.61
CA PHE A 389 -18.16 6.91 -6.49
C PHE A 389 -18.48 7.82 -7.68
N VAL A 390 -18.21 7.31 -8.88
CA VAL A 390 -18.62 7.92 -10.16
C VAL A 390 -19.70 7.06 -10.81
N GLY A 391 -20.87 7.66 -11.07
CA GLY A 391 -21.95 6.94 -11.73
C GLY A 391 -23.18 7.79 -12.00
N ASP A 392 -24.15 7.18 -12.69
CA ASP A 392 -25.44 7.80 -12.96
C ASP A 392 -26.26 8.06 -11.69
N GLN A 393 -27.36 8.81 -11.82
CA GLN A 393 -28.35 8.88 -10.74
C GLN A 393 -29.00 7.51 -10.52
N PRO A 394 -29.18 7.07 -9.27
CA PRO A 394 -29.72 5.75 -8.99
C PRO A 394 -31.21 5.64 -9.35
N THR A 395 -31.62 4.43 -9.71
CA THR A 395 -33.03 4.07 -9.93
C THR A 395 -33.46 2.87 -9.09
N PRO A 396 -34.73 2.81 -8.62
CA PRO A 396 -35.71 3.90 -8.65
C PRO A 396 -35.28 5.08 -7.76
N ALA A 397 -35.79 6.28 -8.05
CA ALA A 397 -35.48 7.46 -7.25
C ALA A 397 -35.86 7.23 -5.78
N GLY A 398 -34.93 7.54 -4.87
CA GLY A 398 -35.12 7.32 -3.43
C GLY A 398 -34.85 5.89 -2.96
N CYS A 399 -34.24 5.03 -3.77
CA CYS A 399 -33.67 3.78 -3.29
C CYS A 399 -32.67 4.03 -2.14
N ASP A 400 -32.56 3.07 -1.24
CA ASP A 400 -31.76 3.15 -0.02
C ASP A 400 -30.83 1.95 0.17
N GLY A 401 -30.80 1.02 -0.80
CA GLY A 401 -30.01 -0.21 -0.75
C GLY A 401 -30.52 -1.25 0.26
N VAL A 402 -31.39 -0.89 1.20
CA VAL A 402 -31.85 -1.75 2.31
C VAL A 402 -33.27 -2.24 2.06
N ASN A 403 -34.22 -1.31 1.91
CA ASN A 403 -35.61 -1.62 1.63
C ASN A 403 -35.88 -1.68 0.12
N VAL A 404 -35.17 -0.85 -0.64
CA VAL A 404 -35.26 -0.78 -2.09
C VAL A 404 -33.85 -0.73 -2.67
N ARG A 405 -33.49 -1.74 -3.46
CA ARG A 405 -32.20 -1.81 -4.15
C ARG A 405 -32.05 -0.66 -5.14
N CYS A 406 -30.83 -0.15 -5.23
CA CYS A 406 -30.45 0.83 -6.25
C CYS A 406 -29.96 0.11 -7.51
N HIS A 407 -30.07 0.80 -8.64
CA HIS A 407 -29.53 0.38 -9.93
C HIS A 407 -28.98 1.59 -10.68
N TYR A 408 -27.85 1.38 -11.36
CA TYR A 408 -27.15 2.42 -12.12
C TYR A 408 -26.99 1.98 -13.58
N THR A 409 -27.12 2.91 -14.53
CA THR A 409 -26.92 2.58 -15.96
C THR A 409 -25.44 2.59 -16.33
N ARG A 410 -24.67 3.49 -15.73
CA ARG A 410 -23.22 3.59 -15.85
C ARG A 410 -22.62 3.79 -14.47
N VAL A 411 -21.50 3.11 -14.24
CA VAL A 411 -20.63 3.20 -13.06
C VAL A 411 -19.20 3.25 -13.59
N GLY A 412 -18.37 4.10 -12.98
CA GLY A 412 -16.95 4.26 -13.29
C GLY A 412 -16.56 5.63 -13.84
N GLU A 413 -15.29 5.94 -13.73
CA GLU A 413 -14.65 7.21 -14.10
C GLU A 413 -14.61 7.46 -15.62
N ILE A 414 -14.40 8.72 -16.02
CA ILE A 414 -14.32 9.16 -17.41
C ILE A 414 -12.88 9.05 -17.94
N ASN A 415 -12.54 7.85 -18.40
CA ASN A 415 -11.24 7.61 -19.01
C ASN A 415 -10.91 8.54 -20.20
N GLY A 416 -9.79 9.27 -20.09
CA GLY A 416 -9.24 10.15 -21.12
C GLY A 416 -7.83 9.77 -21.59
N ASP A 417 -7.61 9.70 -22.91
CA ASP A 417 -6.25 9.59 -23.47
C ASP A 417 -5.58 10.97 -23.46
N LEU A 418 -4.89 11.28 -22.36
CA LEU A 418 -4.25 12.58 -22.10
C LEU A 418 -3.37 13.04 -23.27
N ARG A 419 -2.58 12.15 -23.85
CA ARG A 419 -1.70 12.49 -24.98
C ARG A 419 -2.49 12.88 -26.21
N ARG A 420 -3.58 12.15 -26.50
CA ARG A 420 -4.43 12.44 -27.66
C ARG A 420 -5.27 13.69 -27.46
N MET A 421 -5.71 13.97 -26.22
CA MET A 421 -6.40 15.20 -25.86
C MET A 421 -5.49 16.41 -26.08
N ILE A 422 -4.27 16.39 -25.51
CA ILE A 422 -3.27 17.46 -25.70
C ILE A 422 -3.00 17.73 -27.18
N LYS A 423 -2.70 16.67 -27.95
CA LYS A 423 -2.46 16.80 -29.39
C LYS A 423 -3.65 17.41 -30.14
N THR A 424 -4.87 17.00 -29.78
CA THR A 424 -6.09 17.43 -30.48
C THR A 424 -6.44 18.88 -30.18
N GLN A 425 -6.21 19.35 -28.95
CA GLN A 425 -6.56 20.71 -28.52
C GLN A 425 -5.48 21.74 -28.82
N PHE A 426 -4.20 21.34 -28.78
CA PHE A 426 -3.07 22.27 -28.84
C PHE A 426 -2.08 22.01 -29.98
N ASP A 427 -2.24 20.92 -30.75
CA ASP A 427 -1.26 20.45 -31.76
C ASP A 427 0.15 20.19 -31.18
N ASP A 428 0.24 19.97 -29.87
CA ASP A 428 1.49 19.60 -29.22
C ASP A 428 1.78 18.10 -29.46
N ASN A 429 2.96 17.82 -30.01
CA ASN A 429 3.43 16.47 -30.35
C ASN A 429 4.55 15.98 -29.41
N THR A 430 4.69 16.61 -28.24
CA THR A 430 5.63 16.21 -27.19
C THR A 430 5.47 14.73 -26.87
N LEU A 431 6.59 14.02 -26.81
CA LEU A 431 6.61 12.60 -26.48
C LEU A 431 6.65 12.46 -24.96
N PHE A 432 5.55 12.00 -24.39
CA PHE A 432 5.46 11.66 -22.98
C PHE A 432 4.68 10.36 -22.80
N SER A 433 4.88 9.74 -21.65
CA SER A 433 4.08 8.63 -21.12
C SER A 433 3.35 9.07 -19.87
N VAL A 434 2.30 8.35 -19.53
CA VAL A 434 1.42 8.65 -18.40
C VAL A 434 1.28 7.37 -17.59
N HIS A 435 1.29 7.48 -16.26
CA HIS A 435 0.59 6.52 -15.42
C HIS A 435 -0.87 6.95 -15.38
N SER A 436 -1.77 6.12 -15.93
CA SER A 436 -3.20 6.43 -15.99
C SER A 436 -3.80 6.35 -14.59
N ASP A 437 -4.50 7.42 -14.19
CA ASP A 437 -4.94 7.67 -12.82
C ASP A 437 -5.88 8.89 -12.82
N ASP A 438 -6.65 9.11 -11.75
CA ASP A 438 -7.36 10.37 -11.50
C ASP A 438 -6.38 11.50 -11.14
N ALA A 439 -5.18 11.15 -10.69
CA ALA A 439 -4.04 12.04 -10.58
C ALA A 439 -2.87 11.60 -11.50
N PRO A 440 -3.03 11.72 -12.83
CA PRO A 440 -2.10 11.09 -13.76
C PRO A 440 -0.71 11.72 -13.66
N THR A 441 0.29 10.87 -13.43
CA THR A 441 1.69 11.28 -13.42
C THR A 441 2.28 11.23 -14.83
N VAL A 442 2.96 12.31 -15.22
CA VAL A 442 3.46 12.52 -16.58
C VAL A 442 4.97 12.40 -16.63
N TYR A 443 5.46 11.65 -17.61
CA TYR A 443 6.89 11.41 -17.83
C TYR A 443 7.29 11.83 -19.24
N VAL A 444 7.94 12.98 -19.36
CA VAL A 444 8.34 13.55 -20.65
C VAL A 444 9.65 12.92 -21.10
N ASN A 445 9.67 12.34 -22.30
CA ASN A 445 10.86 11.66 -22.79
C ASN A 445 12.06 12.62 -22.90
N GLY A 446 13.19 12.15 -22.37
CA GLY A 446 14.50 12.76 -22.51
C GLY A 446 15.27 12.23 -23.72
N THR A 447 16.59 12.23 -23.57
CA THR A 447 17.55 11.66 -24.50
C THR A 447 18.66 10.94 -23.72
N ALA A 448 19.51 10.15 -24.36
CA ALA A 448 20.64 9.53 -23.68
C ALA A 448 21.60 10.54 -22.99
N ALA A 449 21.68 11.78 -23.48
CA ALA A 449 22.50 12.84 -22.86
C ALA A 449 21.80 13.55 -21.70
N GLN A 450 20.47 13.51 -21.67
CA GLN A 450 19.62 14.09 -20.64
C GLN A 450 18.40 13.19 -20.47
N PRO A 451 18.50 12.09 -19.72
CA PRO A 451 17.43 11.10 -19.64
C PRO A 451 16.16 11.64 -18.98
N ILE A 452 16.34 12.54 -18.01
CA ILE A 452 15.26 13.22 -17.29
C ILE A 452 15.25 14.69 -17.72
N ARG A 453 14.09 15.17 -18.19
CA ARG A 453 13.89 16.57 -18.56
C ARG A 453 13.87 17.45 -17.31
N ASP A 454 14.50 18.62 -17.37
CA ASP A 454 14.49 19.58 -16.26
C ASP A 454 13.11 20.26 -16.16
N ARG A 455 12.64 20.56 -14.95
CA ARG A 455 11.36 21.25 -14.73
C ARG A 455 11.27 22.63 -15.41
N THR A 456 12.41 23.25 -15.71
CA THR A 456 12.49 24.53 -16.42
C THR A 456 12.62 24.39 -17.94
N ASP A 457 12.66 23.15 -18.47
CA ASP A 457 12.63 22.89 -19.91
C ASP A 457 11.35 23.51 -20.51
N ALA A 458 11.51 24.29 -21.57
CA ALA A 458 10.42 25.02 -22.19
C ALA A 458 9.31 24.10 -22.72
N ILE A 459 9.66 22.88 -23.14
CA ILE A 459 8.71 21.87 -23.60
C ILE A 459 7.85 21.38 -22.43
N VAL A 460 8.48 21.05 -21.29
CA VAL A 460 7.78 20.63 -20.06
C VAL A 460 6.85 21.75 -19.58
N ARG A 461 7.36 22.98 -19.49
CA ARG A 461 6.56 24.14 -19.07
C ARG A 461 5.40 24.43 -20.01
N ASN A 462 5.52 24.12 -21.30
CA ASN A 462 4.43 24.27 -22.25
C ASN A 462 3.36 23.21 -22.01
N LEU A 463 3.77 21.95 -21.89
CA LEU A 463 2.88 20.83 -21.64
C LEU A 463 2.06 21.03 -20.35
N GLU A 464 2.67 21.48 -19.25
CA GLU A 464 1.93 21.79 -18.01
C GLU A 464 0.85 22.87 -18.21
N ARG A 465 1.15 23.92 -19.00
CA ARG A 465 0.16 24.98 -19.30
C ARG A 465 -0.99 24.46 -20.15
N GLU A 466 -0.72 23.53 -21.07
CA GLU A 466 -1.73 22.91 -21.92
C GLU A 466 -2.57 21.91 -21.15
N SER A 467 -1.96 21.07 -20.31
CA SER A 467 -2.64 20.22 -19.34
C SER A 467 -3.60 21.05 -18.47
N ALA A 468 -3.15 22.19 -17.95
CA ALA A 468 -4.00 23.10 -17.18
C ALA A 468 -5.18 23.67 -17.98
N GLN A 469 -5.13 23.71 -19.31
CA GLN A 469 -6.16 24.30 -20.16
C GLN A 469 -7.07 23.26 -20.83
N LEU A 470 -6.89 21.97 -20.53
CA LEU A 470 -7.68 20.88 -21.10
C LEU A 470 -9.18 21.12 -20.93
N SER A 471 -9.95 20.86 -21.99
CA SER A 471 -11.41 20.92 -21.92
C SER A 471 -12.03 19.84 -22.79
N TRP A 472 -13.00 19.11 -22.27
CA TRP A 472 -13.54 17.95 -22.99
C TRP A 472 -14.98 17.67 -22.62
N LEU A 473 -15.68 16.94 -23.49
CA LEU A 473 -17.07 16.55 -23.28
C LEU A 473 -17.15 15.51 -22.16
N ASN A 474 -17.88 15.82 -21.10
CA ASN A 474 -18.24 14.86 -20.06
C ASN A 474 -19.41 13.99 -20.57
N PRO A 475 -19.25 12.67 -20.70
CA PRO A 475 -20.29 11.79 -21.22
C PRO A 475 -21.45 11.59 -20.23
N TYR A 476 -21.24 11.80 -18.93
CA TYR A 476 -22.30 11.71 -17.92
C TYR A 476 -23.28 12.88 -18.03
N THR A 477 -22.77 14.10 -18.19
CA THR A 477 -23.58 15.33 -18.17
C THR A 477 -23.92 15.87 -19.56
N GLY A 478 -23.18 15.48 -20.60
CA GLY A 478 -23.29 16.03 -21.95
C GLY A 478 -22.76 17.46 -22.08
N ALA A 479 -22.08 17.98 -21.06
CA ALA A 479 -21.48 19.32 -21.06
C ALA A 479 -19.96 19.25 -21.29
N VAL A 480 -19.40 20.26 -21.95
CA VAL A 480 -17.93 20.41 -22.03
C VAL A 480 -17.44 20.95 -20.69
N GLN A 481 -16.61 20.18 -20.01
CA GLN A 481 -15.91 20.63 -18.81
C GLN A 481 -14.70 21.50 -19.21
N PRO A 482 -14.53 22.68 -18.59
CA PRO A 482 -13.42 23.59 -18.88
C PRO A 482 -12.09 23.07 -18.29
N GLY A 483 -11.01 23.82 -18.50
CA GLY A 483 -9.72 23.60 -17.83
C GLY A 483 -9.67 24.09 -16.38
N TYR A 484 -8.44 24.31 -15.90
CA TYR A 484 -8.08 24.61 -14.51
C TYR A 484 -9.05 25.53 -13.78
N ASN A 485 -9.56 25.06 -12.63
CA ASN A 485 -10.48 25.81 -11.77
C ASN A 485 -11.64 26.46 -12.55
N GLY A 486 -12.27 25.67 -13.42
CA GLY A 486 -13.49 26.04 -14.14
C GLY A 486 -14.55 26.73 -13.25
N VAL A 487 -15.58 27.31 -13.87
CA VAL A 487 -16.66 27.94 -13.10
C VAL A 487 -17.27 26.91 -12.13
N ASN A 488 -17.24 27.23 -10.84
CA ASN A 488 -17.68 26.37 -9.72
C ASN A 488 -16.86 25.08 -9.49
N GLY A 489 -15.59 25.03 -9.91
CA GLY A 489 -14.73 23.87 -9.65
C GLY A 489 -15.16 22.64 -10.45
N THR A 490 -15.39 22.81 -11.76
CA THR A 490 -15.87 21.75 -12.68
C THR A 490 -14.85 21.42 -13.79
N GLY A 491 -13.63 21.92 -13.67
CA GLY A 491 -12.61 21.75 -14.70
C GLY A 491 -11.84 20.43 -14.59
N ILE A 492 -11.46 19.84 -15.73
CA ILE A 492 -10.79 18.53 -15.80
C ILE A 492 -9.52 18.53 -14.94
N THR A 493 -8.72 19.59 -15.00
CA THR A 493 -7.54 19.73 -14.12
C THR A 493 -7.91 20.52 -12.86
N ARG A 494 -7.68 19.93 -11.69
CA ARG A 494 -7.88 20.55 -10.38
C ARG A 494 -6.59 21.15 -9.82
N ALA A 495 -5.48 20.44 -9.96
CA ALA A 495 -4.16 20.91 -9.57
C ALA A 495 -3.07 20.34 -10.50
N LEU A 496 -1.89 20.95 -10.45
CA LEU A 496 -0.69 20.49 -11.15
C LEU A 496 0.49 20.70 -10.21
N ALA A 497 1.29 19.67 -10.02
CA ALA A 497 2.48 19.70 -9.19
C ALA A 497 3.72 19.47 -10.05
N ASP A 498 4.64 20.45 -10.08
CA ASP A 498 5.99 20.24 -10.62
C ASP A 498 6.85 19.48 -9.58
N PRO A 499 8.09 19.05 -9.91
CA PRO A 499 8.93 18.29 -8.99
C PRO A 499 9.27 18.99 -7.67
N VAL A 500 9.10 20.31 -7.55
CA VAL A 500 9.27 21.03 -6.28
C VAL A 500 8.04 20.87 -5.39
N GLU A 501 6.85 20.94 -5.99
CA GLU A 501 5.59 20.70 -5.28
C GLU A 501 5.42 19.21 -4.95
N GLU A 502 5.69 18.30 -5.89
CA GLU A 502 5.70 16.84 -5.67
C GLU A 502 6.60 16.45 -4.49
N LYS A 503 7.76 17.11 -4.33
CA LYS A 503 8.63 16.88 -3.18
C LYS A 503 7.99 17.27 -1.85
N THR A 504 7.17 18.32 -1.84
CA THR A 504 6.41 18.73 -0.65
C THR A 504 5.26 17.76 -0.37
N LEU A 505 4.74 17.11 -1.42
CA LEU A 505 3.69 16.11 -1.37
C LEU A 505 4.21 14.67 -1.13
N HIS A 506 5.52 14.50 -0.92
CA HIS A 506 6.15 13.20 -0.69
C HIS A 506 6.08 12.20 -1.87
N MET A 507 6.17 12.71 -3.10
CA MET A 507 6.11 11.91 -4.34
C MET A 507 7.47 11.75 -5.05
N VAL A 508 8.56 12.25 -4.44
CA VAL A 508 9.91 12.26 -5.02
C VAL A 508 10.81 11.32 -4.21
N THR A 509 11.10 10.14 -4.76
CA THR A 509 11.88 9.11 -4.06
C THR A 509 13.39 9.39 -4.10
N ALA A 510 14.17 8.57 -3.40
CA ALA A 510 15.63 8.60 -3.47
C ALA A 510 16.18 8.18 -4.85
N ASP A 511 15.38 7.49 -5.67
CA ASP A 511 15.73 7.19 -7.06
C ASP A 511 15.08 8.21 -8.02
N PRO A 512 15.88 9.12 -8.60
CA PRO A 512 15.36 10.12 -9.53
C PRO A 512 14.73 9.52 -10.79
N PHE A 513 15.05 8.27 -11.16
CA PHE A 513 14.44 7.63 -12.33
C PHE A 513 13.00 7.19 -12.09
N ARG A 514 12.57 7.01 -10.83
CA ARG A 514 11.16 6.72 -10.48
C ARG A 514 10.28 7.97 -10.42
N THR A 515 10.89 9.15 -10.32
CA THR A 515 10.17 10.42 -10.11
C THR A 515 9.49 10.90 -11.40
N PRO A 516 8.18 11.27 -11.37
CA PRO A 516 7.49 11.91 -12.48
C PRO A 516 8.15 13.22 -12.96
N THR A 517 7.81 13.67 -14.17
CA THR A 517 8.18 15.02 -14.63
C THR A 517 7.28 16.08 -14.01
N PHE A 518 5.98 15.78 -13.90
CA PHE A 518 4.98 16.53 -13.14
C PHE A 518 3.75 15.64 -12.96
N THR A 519 2.87 16.00 -12.03
CA THR A 519 1.61 15.30 -11.77
C THR A 519 0.44 16.24 -12.00
N MET A 520 -0.56 15.78 -12.73
CA MET A 520 -1.87 16.44 -12.80
C MET A 520 -2.78 15.80 -11.79
N PHE A 521 -3.55 16.58 -11.04
CA PHE A 521 -4.67 16.10 -10.22
C PHE A 521 -5.94 16.47 -10.95
N ALA A 522 -6.68 15.49 -11.46
CA ALA A 522 -7.88 15.71 -12.23
C ALA A 522 -9.11 15.95 -11.32
N ASP A 523 -10.24 16.25 -11.97
CA ASP A 523 -11.56 16.13 -11.38
C ASP A 523 -11.80 14.63 -11.08
N PRO A 524 -12.16 14.22 -9.85
CA PRO A 524 -12.30 12.80 -9.48
C PRO A 524 -13.34 12.03 -10.30
N ASP A 525 -14.15 12.69 -11.13
CA ASP A 525 -15.02 12.01 -12.09
C ASP A 525 -14.27 11.49 -13.35
N TRP A 526 -12.98 11.82 -13.54
CA TRP A 526 -12.18 11.58 -14.77
C TRP A 526 -11.10 10.52 -14.64
#